data_AF-A0A1M3DDE9-F1
#
_entry.id   AF-A0A1M3DDE9-F1
#
_cell.length_a   1.000
_cell.length_b   1.000
_cell.length_c   1.000
_cell.angle_alpha   90.00
_cell.angle_beta   90.00
_cell.angle_gamma   90.00
#
_symmetry.space_group_name_H-M   'P 1'
#
loop_
_entity.id
_entity.type
_entity.pdbx_description
1 polymer ?
#
loop_
_entity_poly.entity_id
_entity_poly.type
_entity_poly.pdbx_seq_one_letter_code
_entity_poly.pdbx_strand_id
1 'polypeptide(L)'
;MPFGRNFYVEPLFRYYHQSAVNFFRYYLVSNAALPQYASADSRLSRFNATTIGIKAGVRLLPDTELYVDVERYRQTGAHNDPTAPGALASMDLFSGVHALSAMTGFRFKFQ
;
A
#
# COMPACT_ATOMS: atom_id res chain seq x y z
N MET A 1 16.90 -4.59 15.83
CA MET A 1 18.04 -4.37 16.76
C MET A 1 17.54 -4.52 18.20
N PRO A 2 18.07 -5.46 18.97
CA PRO A 2 17.76 -5.55 20.40
C PRO A 2 18.43 -4.40 21.17
N PHE A 3 17.71 -3.73 22.06
CA PHE A 3 18.30 -2.83 23.07
C PHE A 3 18.12 -3.50 24.44
N GLY A 4 19.18 -4.13 24.94
CA GLY A 4 19.13 -4.96 26.14
C GLY A 4 18.56 -6.36 25.92
N ARG A 5 18.51 -7.17 26.98
CA ARG A 5 18.12 -8.59 26.91
C ARG A 5 16.62 -8.83 26.73
N ASN A 6 15.80 -7.78 26.92
CA ASN A 6 14.35 -7.88 27.02
C ASN A 6 13.59 -6.96 26.06
N PHE A 7 14.25 -6.13 25.25
CA PHE A 7 13.57 -5.20 24.35
C PHE A 7 14.19 -5.19 22.97
N TYR A 8 13.37 -5.02 21.94
CA TYR A 8 13.80 -4.93 20.56
C TYR A 8 13.02 -3.88 19.77
N VAL A 9 13.68 -3.37 18.74
CA VAL A 9 13.05 -2.54 17.71
C VAL A 9 13.37 -3.13 16.34
N GLU A 10 12.37 -3.28 15.49
CA GLU A 10 12.49 -3.79 14.14
C GLU A 10 11.95 -2.74 13.16
N PRO A 11 12.82 -2.15 12.30
CA PRO A 11 12.34 -1.32 11.22
C PRO A 11 11.75 -2.19 10.11
N LEU A 12 10.71 -1.69 9.44
CA LEU A 12 10.08 -2.33 8.30
C LEU A 12 10.12 -1.41 7.09
N PHE A 13 10.50 -1.97 5.96
CA PHE A 13 10.37 -1.34 4.66
C PHE A 13 9.81 -2.36 3.67
N ARG A 14 8.74 -1.99 2.94
CA ARG A 14 8.16 -2.81 1.88
C ARG A 14 7.96 -1.95 0.64
N TYR A 15 8.44 -2.43 -0.50
CA TYR A 15 8.17 -1.86 -1.82
C TYR A 15 7.30 -2.83 -2.62
N TYR A 16 6.33 -2.31 -3.35
CA TYR A 16 5.43 -3.07 -4.19
C TYR A 16 5.26 -2.37 -5.54
N HIS A 17 5.25 -3.15 -6.62
CA HIS A 17 5.03 -2.67 -7.98
C HIS A 17 3.98 -3.53 -8.64
N GLN A 18 2.98 -2.90 -9.24
CA GLN A 18 1.90 -3.54 -9.98
C GLN A 18 1.79 -2.96 -11.38
N SER A 19 1.71 -3.86 -12.37
CA SER A 19 1.34 -3.52 -13.74
C SER A 19 -0.18 -3.46 -13.91
N ALA A 20 -0.67 -2.61 -14.81
CA ALA A 20 -2.09 -2.55 -15.14
C ALA A 20 -2.54 -3.83 -15.86
N VAL A 21 -3.79 -4.25 -15.62
CA VAL A 21 -4.41 -5.31 -16.43
C VAL A 21 -4.84 -4.77 -17.80
N ASN A 22 -4.91 -5.64 -18.81
CA ASN A 22 -5.13 -5.25 -20.21
C ASN A 22 -6.46 -4.51 -20.48
N PHE A 23 -7.45 -4.68 -19.60
CA PHE A 23 -8.79 -4.07 -19.73
C PHE A 23 -9.01 -2.88 -18.78
N PHE A 24 -7.99 -2.44 -18.06
CA PHE A 24 -8.09 -1.22 -17.26
C PHE A 24 -8.07 0.02 -18.16
N ARG A 25 -9.01 0.94 -17.95
CA ARG A 25 -9.12 2.21 -18.67
C ARG A 25 -9.66 3.29 -17.74
N TYR A 26 -9.03 4.47 -17.75
CA TYR A 26 -9.53 5.63 -16.98
C TYR A 26 -10.80 6.23 -17.58
N TYR A 27 -10.95 6.14 -18.90
CA TYR A 27 -12.08 6.69 -19.64
C TYR A 27 -12.28 5.92 -20.95
N LEU A 28 -13.44 6.10 -21.56
CA LEU A 28 -13.75 5.64 -22.92
C LEU A 28 -13.90 6.86 -23.83
N VAL A 29 -13.35 6.77 -25.04
CA VAL A 29 -13.42 7.85 -26.02
C VAL A 29 -14.68 7.69 -26.85
N SER A 30 -15.48 8.75 -26.96
CA SER A 30 -16.68 8.74 -27.80
C SER A 30 -16.30 8.55 -29.27
N ASN A 31 -17.10 7.77 -30.02
CA ASN A 31 -16.85 7.37 -31.41
C ASN A 31 -15.64 6.45 -31.64
N ALA A 32 -15.01 5.90 -30.59
CA ALA A 32 -14.07 4.78 -30.70
C ALA A 32 -14.80 3.43 -30.57
N ALA A 33 -14.25 2.37 -31.15
CA ALA A 33 -14.77 1.02 -30.97
C ALA A 33 -14.75 0.64 -29.47
N LEU A 34 -15.90 0.22 -28.94
CA LEU A 34 -16.01 -0.17 -27.54
C LEU A 34 -15.24 -1.48 -27.30
N PRO A 35 -14.39 -1.54 -26.26
CA PRO A 35 -13.69 -2.77 -25.93
C PRO A 35 -14.66 -3.80 -25.36
N GLN A 36 -14.37 -5.08 -25.58
CA GLN A 36 -15.16 -6.18 -25.02
C GLN A 36 -15.22 -6.15 -23.48
N TYR A 37 -14.13 -5.70 -22.84
CA TYR A 37 -14.04 -5.52 -21.40
C TYR A 37 -13.40 -4.16 -21.09
N ALA A 38 -13.96 -3.44 -20.12
CA ALA A 38 -13.38 -2.23 -19.57
C ALA A 38 -13.72 -2.11 -18.09
N SER A 39 -12.73 -1.72 -17.28
CA SER A 39 -12.95 -1.32 -15.89
C SER A 39 -12.12 -0.09 -15.55
N ALA A 40 -12.72 0.81 -14.78
CA ALA A 40 -12.07 1.99 -14.21
C ALA A 40 -11.73 1.78 -12.71
N ASP A 41 -11.80 0.55 -12.20
CA ASP A 41 -11.41 0.24 -10.82
C ASP A 41 -9.90 0.46 -10.63
N SER A 42 -9.54 1.40 -9.76
CA SER A 42 -8.14 1.79 -9.52
C SER A 42 -7.25 0.65 -9.04
N ARG A 43 -7.82 -0.42 -8.45
CA ARG A 43 -7.08 -1.62 -8.04
C ARG A 43 -6.54 -2.43 -9.22
N LEU A 44 -7.09 -2.21 -10.41
CA LEU A 44 -6.67 -2.86 -11.65
C LEU A 44 -5.68 -2.01 -12.47
N SER A 45 -5.41 -0.78 -12.01
CA SER A 45 -4.43 0.11 -12.61
C SER A 45 -2.99 -0.30 -12.29
N ARG A 46 -2.03 0.36 -12.94
CA ARG A 46 -0.61 0.30 -12.57
C ARG A 46 -0.34 1.23 -11.39
N PHE A 47 0.43 0.77 -10.42
CA PHE A 47 0.86 1.60 -9.31
C PHE A 47 2.11 1.04 -8.63
N ASN A 48 2.78 1.90 -7.88
CA ASN A 48 3.79 1.54 -6.91
C ASN A 48 3.27 1.81 -5.50
N ALA A 49 3.76 1.06 -4.51
CA ALA A 49 3.46 1.35 -3.13
C ALA A 49 4.69 1.16 -2.24
N THR A 50 4.79 2.02 -1.24
CA THR A 50 5.83 1.98 -0.22
C THR A 50 5.17 1.89 1.14
N THR A 51 5.63 0.96 1.96
CA THR A 51 5.29 0.85 3.38
C THR A 51 6.53 1.08 4.22
N ILE A 52 6.45 1.99 5.19
CA ILE A 52 7.50 2.21 6.17
C ILE A 52 6.87 1.95 7.54
N GLY A 53 7.51 1.14 8.34
CA GLY A 53 7.00 0.79 9.67
C GLY A 53 8.09 0.63 10.70
N ILE A 54 7.66 0.60 11.95
CA ILE A 54 8.51 0.31 13.09
C ILE A 54 7.72 -0.54 14.07
N LYS A 55 8.37 -1.62 14.51
CA LYS A 55 7.85 -2.49 15.56
C LYS A 55 8.76 -2.41 16.77
N ALA A 56 8.18 -2.30 17.95
CA ALA A 56 8.89 -2.35 19.21
C ALA A 56 8.25 -3.41 20.13
N GLY A 57 9.06 -4.28 20.72
CA GLY A 57 8.58 -5.33 21.61
C GLY A 57 9.40 -5.45 22.88
N VAL A 58 8.73 -5.85 23.96
CA VAL A 58 9.31 -6.09 25.28
C VAL A 58 8.91 -7.46 25.82
N ARG A 59 9.90 -8.22 26.27
CA ARG A 59 9.73 -9.49 26.96
C ARG A 59 9.49 -9.23 28.45
N LEU A 60 8.27 -9.50 28.91
CA LEU A 60 7.84 -9.34 30.30
C LEU A 60 8.25 -10.52 31.18
N LEU A 61 8.10 -11.74 30.66
CA LEU A 61 8.46 -13.01 31.30
C LEU A 61 9.21 -13.86 30.26
N PRO A 62 9.91 -14.94 30.66
CA PRO A 62 10.66 -15.79 29.71
C PRO A 62 9.84 -16.20 28.47
N ASP A 63 8.54 -16.48 28.66
CA ASP A 63 7.62 -16.95 27.63
C ASP A 63 6.53 -15.94 27.25
N THR A 64 6.65 -14.68 27.70
CA THR A 64 5.63 -13.64 27.47
C THR A 64 6.23 -12.36 26.91
N GLU A 65 5.64 -11.86 25.83
CA GLU A 65 6.06 -10.64 25.15
C GLU A 65 4.86 -9.76 24.78
N LEU A 66 5.03 -8.45 24.94
CA LEU A 66 4.16 -7.43 24.37
C LEU A 66 4.89 -6.72 23.23
N TYR A 67 4.17 -6.34 22.18
CA TYR A 67 4.73 -5.51 21.12
C TYR A 67 3.70 -4.52 20.57
N VAL A 68 4.21 -3.45 20.00
CA VAL A 68 3.47 -2.45 19.24
C VAL A 68 4.13 -2.31 17.87
N ASP A 69 3.31 -2.16 16.85
CA ASP A 69 3.72 -1.96 15.45
C ASP A 69 2.97 -0.76 14.89
N VAL A 70 3.68 0.11 14.17
CA VAL A 70 3.09 1.24 13.45
C VAL A 70 3.63 1.24 12.03
N GLU A 71 2.73 1.23 11.04
CA GLU A 71 3.09 1.27 9.62
C GLU A 71 2.38 2.40 8.90
N ARG A 72 3.08 3.04 7.98
CA ARG A 72 2.53 4.01 7.02
C ARG A 72 2.64 3.43 5.62
N TYR A 73 1.50 3.28 4.97
CA TYR A 73 1.37 2.82 3.59
C TYR A 73 1.06 4.00 2.66
N ARG A 74 1.77 4.07 1.54
CA ARG A 74 1.57 5.09 0.50
C ARG A 74 1.61 4.47 -0.88
N GLN A 75 0.51 4.59 -1.61
CA GLN A 75 0.41 4.24 -3.02
C GLN A 75 0.70 5.46 -3.92
N THR A 76 1.37 5.24 -5.04
CA THR A 76 1.65 6.24 -6.08
C THR A 76 1.38 5.63 -7.45
N GLY A 77 0.88 6.42 -8.40
CA GLY A 77 0.47 5.90 -9.70
C GLY A 77 0.57 6.95 -10.80
N ALA A 78 0.02 6.62 -11.96
CA ALA A 78 -0.02 7.54 -13.09
C ALA A 78 -1.10 8.60 -12.87
N HIS A 79 -0.71 9.73 -12.28
CA HIS A 79 -1.60 10.84 -11.92
C HIS A 79 -2.28 11.47 -13.13
N ASN A 80 -1.55 11.74 -14.21
CA ASN A 80 -2.09 12.35 -15.42
C ASN A 80 -1.82 11.51 -16.67
N ASP A 81 -2.73 11.63 -17.63
CA ASP A 81 -2.57 11.10 -18.98
C ASP A 81 -2.62 12.26 -19.98
N PRO A 82 -1.45 12.71 -20.50
CA PRO A 82 -1.38 13.82 -21.46
C PRO A 82 -2.13 13.54 -22.78
N THR A 83 -2.46 12.28 -23.06
CA THR A 83 -3.20 11.87 -24.25
C THR A 83 -4.72 11.88 -24.03
N ALA A 84 -5.18 12.19 -22.81
CA ALA A 84 -6.59 12.25 -22.48
C ALA A 84 -7.31 13.44 -23.14
N PRO A 85 -8.57 13.27 -23.56
CA PRO A 85 -9.28 14.33 -24.27
C PRO A 85 -9.72 15.47 -23.36
N GLY A 86 -9.49 16.71 -23.81
CA GLY A 86 -10.00 17.92 -23.16
C GLY A 86 -9.50 18.09 -21.73
N ALA A 87 -10.41 18.42 -20.81
CA ALA A 87 -10.08 18.70 -19.41
C ALA A 87 -9.50 17.50 -18.64
N LEU A 88 -9.65 16.27 -19.16
CA LEU A 88 -9.12 15.06 -18.52
C LEU A 88 -7.59 15.02 -18.52
N ALA A 89 -6.93 15.64 -19.51
CA ALA A 89 -5.46 15.69 -19.57
C ALA A 89 -4.82 16.42 -18.38
N SER A 90 -5.58 17.31 -17.74
CA SER A 90 -5.13 18.13 -16.62
C SER A 90 -5.64 17.62 -15.26
N MET A 91 -6.39 16.53 -15.23
CA MET A 91 -6.99 15.99 -14.01
C MET A 91 -6.12 14.88 -13.42
N ASP A 92 -6.11 14.75 -12.09
CA ASP A 92 -5.57 13.56 -11.44
C ASP A 92 -6.56 12.39 -11.62
N LEU A 93 -6.21 11.48 -12.52
CA LEU A 93 -6.98 10.28 -12.82
C LEU A 93 -6.66 9.13 -11.85
N PHE A 94 -5.62 9.28 -11.01
CA PHE A 94 -5.19 8.24 -10.09
C PHE A 94 -5.81 8.41 -8.70
N SER A 95 -6.66 7.47 -8.32
CA SER A 95 -7.13 7.34 -6.95
C SER A 95 -6.17 6.47 -6.14
N GLY A 96 -5.18 7.11 -5.50
CA GLY A 96 -4.22 6.44 -4.62
C GLY A 96 -4.75 6.21 -3.22
N VAL A 97 -4.24 5.18 -2.53
CA VAL A 97 -4.54 4.90 -1.12
C VAL A 97 -3.38 5.30 -0.22
N HIS A 98 -3.73 5.93 0.91
CA HIS A 98 -2.82 6.24 2.00
C HIS A 98 -3.42 5.71 3.30
N ALA A 99 -2.64 4.96 4.06
CA ALA A 99 -3.09 4.40 5.33
C ALA A 99 -2.01 4.51 6.40
N LEU A 100 -2.46 4.72 7.63
CA LEU A 100 -1.65 4.61 8.83
C LEU A 100 -2.28 3.50 9.68
N SER A 101 -1.53 2.46 10.00
CA SER A 101 -1.95 1.37 10.87
C SER A 101 -1.15 1.40 12.16
N ALA A 102 -1.81 1.00 13.25
CA ALA A 102 -1.18 0.72 14.52
C ALA A 102 -1.75 -0.59 15.06
N MET A 103 -0.87 -1.47 15.52
CA MET A 103 -1.23 -2.77 16.08
C MET A 103 -0.52 -2.96 17.41
N THR A 104 -1.20 -3.58 18.37
CA THR A 104 -0.59 -4.10 19.59
C THR A 104 -0.82 -5.59 19.67
N GLY A 105 0.12 -6.32 20.24
CA GLY A 105 0.02 -7.78 20.33
C GLY A 105 0.69 -8.33 21.58
N PHE A 106 0.17 -9.48 21.99
CA PHE A 106 0.68 -10.28 23.09
C PHE A 106 1.08 -11.65 22.53
N ARG A 107 2.29 -12.10 22.85
CA ARG A 107 2.80 -13.41 22.46
C ARG A 107 3.10 -14.23 23.71
N PHE A 108 2.52 -15.42 23.77
CA PHE A 108 2.75 -16.40 24.81
C PHE A 108 3.24 -17.71 24.20
N LYS A 109 4.26 -18.33 24.79
CA LYS A 109 4.71 -19.67 24.41
C LYS A 109 4.21 -20.69 25.44
N PHE A 110 3.44 -21.67 24.97
CA PHE A 110 3.08 -22.83 25.77
C PHE A 110 4.18 -23.88 25.66
N GLN A 111 4.58 -24.44 26.81
CA GLN A 111 5.47 -25.61 26.89
C GLN A 111 4.66 -26.90 26.89
#